data_AF-A0A239MMR9-F1
#
_entry.id   AF-A0A239MMR9-F1
#
_cell.length_a   1.000
_cell.length_b   1.000
_cell.length_c   1.000
_cell.angle_alpha   90.00
_cell.angle_beta   90.00
_cell.angle_gamma   90.00
#
_symmetry.space_group_name_H-M   'P 1'
#
loop_
_entity.id
_entity.type
_entity.pdbx_description
1 polymer ?
#
loop_
_entity_poly.entity_id
_entity_poly.type
_entity_poly.pdbx_seq_one_letter_code
_entity_poly.pdbx_strand_id
1 'polypeptide(L)'
;MFAAAESDDGSMSQATVSEQLQQMWRTRPYRLPQRGHIAGVAAGIGYRYNVDPVLIRVAFVVGTIFGGAGIVLYLAAWLLFSKAGDTASPAESLVGKGNSSESNTKIVVLVVALIIAVTTLGPVGVGLGGSGVISMLALLGGLWLLHQRTPEPPAFLPGGTQTYTQQGFPISFNTPYTPNPWAGANYRPPQYESRTAAYNQYTPYTRLPESYVPKPAPPQTESTNPVDLTKHESATEQPAVPNAPTPPSWDPLGVAPFAWDLPEPTVDATPVVAEKKRRSRWTSSFIGLALVAAAITGAVAAATDSEWLSPARIAAVALVVVGTGLVVGAFLRKGYGLLIVTGPLLAFVVFASIVGPVQFDGQYSGQQNYAPTTVAGLQPTYTVQGGDLQLDLRGLTLTEDKTIEVDVTAGNATIMLPPSMNYSTECVAIAASTNCDEPGVQQGNSPENTAVLTIDATARAGNLEVIRD
;
A
#
# COMPACT_ATOMS: atom_id res chain seq x y z
N MET A 1 -17.46 26.72 -64.72
CA MET A 1 -16.50 27.01 -63.65
C MET A 1 -16.95 26.23 -62.42
N PHE A 2 -16.60 24.95 -62.36
CA PHE A 2 -16.91 24.07 -61.24
C PHE A 2 -15.77 24.18 -60.23
N ALA A 3 -16.07 24.69 -59.04
CA ALA A 3 -15.12 24.73 -57.94
C ALA A 3 -14.96 23.31 -57.38
N ALA A 4 -13.75 22.79 -57.43
CA ALA A 4 -13.37 21.54 -56.78
C ALA A 4 -13.43 21.74 -55.26
N ALA A 5 -14.16 20.85 -54.58
CA ALA A 5 -14.07 20.70 -53.14
C ALA A 5 -12.76 19.95 -52.84
N GLU A 6 -11.81 20.64 -52.21
CA GLU A 6 -10.62 20.04 -51.62
C GLU A 6 -11.08 19.16 -50.44
N SER A 7 -10.97 17.85 -50.61
CA SER A 7 -11.18 16.85 -49.56
C SER A 7 -10.03 16.90 -48.56
N ASP A 8 -10.28 17.49 -47.39
CA ASP A 8 -9.37 17.50 -46.23
C ASP A 8 -9.44 16.12 -45.53
N ASP A 9 -8.80 15.13 -46.14
CA ASP A 9 -8.78 13.73 -45.69
C ASP A 9 -7.32 13.34 -45.45
N GLY A 10 -6.74 13.76 -44.32
CA GLY A 10 -5.28 13.61 -44.19
C GLY A 10 -4.57 14.05 -42.92
N SER A 11 -5.19 14.08 -41.73
CA SER A 11 -4.41 14.20 -40.49
C SER A 11 -5.02 13.48 -39.29
N MET A 12 -5.22 12.17 -39.40
CA MET A 12 -5.15 11.30 -38.21
C MET A 12 -3.69 11.25 -37.78
N SER A 13 -3.21 12.37 -37.21
CA SER A 13 -1.83 12.56 -36.76
C SER A 13 -1.49 11.47 -35.75
N GLN A 14 -0.46 10.70 -36.04
CA GLN A 14 0.17 9.86 -35.04
C GLN A 14 0.61 10.76 -33.90
N ALA A 15 -0.13 10.75 -32.79
CA ALA A 15 0.31 11.41 -31.57
C ALA A 15 1.74 10.96 -31.31
N THR A 16 2.67 11.91 -31.25
CA THR A 16 4.07 11.59 -31.01
C THR A 16 4.16 10.83 -29.69
N VAL A 17 5.04 9.84 -29.58
CA VAL A 17 5.18 9.01 -28.37
C VAL A 17 5.32 9.88 -27.10
N SER A 18 5.94 11.05 -27.23
CA SER A 18 6.02 12.10 -26.21
C SER A 18 4.67 12.66 -25.76
N GLU A 19 3.76 12.98 -26.69
CA GLU A 19 2.42 13.48 -26.37
C GLU A 19 1.59 12.41 -25.68
N GLN A 20 1.70 11.16 -26.15
CA GLN A 20 1.04 10.02 -25.53
C GLN A 20 1.54 9.79 -24.10
N LEU A 21 2.85 9.88 -23.86
CA LEU A 21 3.46 9.82 -22.53
C LEU A 21 3.01 10.97 -21.63
N GLN A 22 2.96 12.20 -22.15
CA GLN A 22 2.47 13.36 -21.41
C GLN A 22 0.99 13.23 -21.03
N GLN A 23 0.16 12.73 -21.95
CA GLN A 23 -1.25 12.48 -21.69
C GLN A 23 -1.45 11.37 -20.64
N MET A 24 -0.64 10.32 -20.71
CA MET A 24 -0.63 9.26 -19.70
C MET A 24 -0.20 9.79 -18.33
N TRP A 25 0.82 10.66 -18.29
CA TRP A 25 1.28 11.28 -17.05
C TRP A 25 0.25 12.25 -16.45
N ARG A 26 -0.46 13.00 -17.29
CA ARG A 26 -1.57 13.88 -16.86
C ARG A 26 -2.75 13.09 -16.31
N THR A 27 -3.03 11.91 -16.86
CA THR A 27 -4.13 11.04 -16.41
C THR A 27 -3.67 9.93 -15.46
N ARG A 28 -2.53 10.13 -14.81
CA ARG A 28 -1.91 9.18 -13.88
C ARG A 28 -2.89 8.75 -12.77
N PRO A 29 -2.80 7.50 -12.27
CA PRO A 29 -3.64 7.04 -11.17
C PRO A 29 -3.40 7.83 -9.88
N TYR A 30 -4.46 7.96 -9.08
CA TYR A 30 -4.42 8.56 -7.74
C TYR A 30 -4.35 7.48 -6.67
N ARG A 31 -3.66 7.73 -5.56
CA ARG A 31 -3.68 6.85 -4.39
C ARG A 31 -4.95 7.06 -3.58
N LEU A 32 -5.61 5.95 -3.24
CA LEU A 32 -6.84 5.91 -2.45
C LEU A 32 -6.59 5.19 -1.11
N PRO A 33 -5.90 5.81 -0.15
CA PRO A 33 -5.53 5.17 1.12
C PRO A 33 -6.75 4.78 1.97
N GLN A 34 -7.87 5.48 1.82
CA GLN A 34 -9.11 5.14 2.53
C GLN A 34 -9.76 3.83 2.02
N ARG A 35 -9.46 3.42 0.78
CA ARG A 35 -10.01 2.20 0.15
C ARG A 35 -9.00 1.03 0.10
N GLY A 36 -7.74 1.26 0.44
CA GLY A 36 -6.66 0.25 0.39
C GLY A 36 -5.95 0.07 1.73
N HIS A 37 -5.50 -1.14 2.04
CA HIS A 37 -4.86 -1.45 3.33
C HIS A 37 -3.40 -0.97 3.43
N ILE A 38 -2.71 -0.79 2.30
CA ILE A 38 -1.32 -0.34 2.23
C ILE A 38 -1.29 0.80 1.22
N ALA A 39 -1.06 2.04 1.64
CA ALA A 39 -0.88 3.25 0.81
C ALA A 39 -1.96 3.63 -0.24
N GLY A 40 -2.92 2.74 -0.54
CA GLY A 40 -3.94 2.94 -1.56
C GLY A 40 -3.48 2.83 -3.02
N VAL A 41 -2.26 2.34 -3.31
CA VAL A 41 -1.69 2.28 -4.68
C VAL A 41 -2.50 1.34 -5.58
N ALA A 42 -2.64 0.07 -5.20
CA ALA A 42 -3.41 -0.90 -5.98
C ALA A 42 -4.91 -0.53 -6.07
N ALA A 43 -5.45 0.10 -5.02
CA ALA A 43 -6.82 0.62 -5.05
C ALA A 43 -6.98 1.77 -6.04
N GLY A 44 -5.95 2.62 -6.16
CA GLY A 44 -5.87 3.71 -7.11
C GLY A 44 -5.83 3.29 -8.56
N ILE A 45 -4.91 2.38 -8.89
CA ILE A 45 -4.79 1.78 -10.23
C ILE A 45 -6.09 1.06 -10.60
N GLY A 46 -6.66 0.29 -9.67
CA GLY A 46 -7.90 -0.44 -9.90
C GLY A 46 -9.09 0.48 -10.16
N TYR A 47 -9.19 1.59 -9.43
CA TYR A 47 -10.23 2.59 -9.65
C TYR A 47 -10.08 3.29 -11.01
N ARG A 48 -8.86 3.64 -11.41
CA ARG A 48 -8.58 4.32 -12.67
C ARG A 48 -8.90 3.48 -13.91
N TYR A 49 -8.61 2.18 -13.85
CA TYR A 49 -8.75 1.26 -14.99
C TYR A 49 -9.95 0.31 -14.87
N ASN A 50 -10.82 0.51 -13.87
CA ASN A 50 -11.96 -0.36 -13.56
C ASN A 50 -11.58 -1.85 -13.37
N VAL A 51 -10.43 -2.10 -12.74
CA VAL A 51 -9.90 -3.43 -12.42
C VAL A 51 -9.99 -3.67 -10.91
N ASP A 52 -10.27 -4.91 -10.49
CA ASP A 52 -10.26 -5.25 -9.06
C ASP A 52 -8.86 -4.99 -8.46
N PRO A 53 -8.75 -4.18 -7.39
CA PRO A 53 -7.50 -3.98 -6.67
C PRO A 53 -6.78 -5.25 -6.23
N VAL A 54 -7.46 -6.40 -6.11
CA VAL A 54 -6.82 -7.70 -5.84
C VAL A 54 -5.86 -8.09 -6.94
N LEU A 55 -6.29 -8.02 -8.21
CA LEU A 55 -5.49 -8.48 -9.35
C LEU A 55 -4.19 -7.70 -9.43
N ILE A 56 -4.26 -6.40 -9.17
CA ILE A 56 -3.09 -5.52 -9.15
C ILE A 56 -2.14 -5.89 -8.00
N ARG A 57 -2.68 -6.25 -6.81
CA ARG A 57 -1.84 -6.73 -5.69
C ARG A 57 -1.16 -8.05 -6.04
N VAL A 58 -1.89 -9.00 -6.61
CA VAL A 58 -1.33 -10.30 -7.02
C VAL A 58 -0.24 -10.08 -8.05
N ALA A 59 -0.45 -9.21 -9.03
CA ALA A 59 0.57 -8.85 -10.03
C ALA A 59 1.85 -8.28 -9.39
N PHE A 60 1.72 -7.38 -8.40
CA PHE A 60 2.88 -6.88 -7.66
C PHE A 60 3.55 -7.99 -6.84
N VAL A 61 2.81 -8.84 -6.12
CA VAL A 61 3.39 -9.93 -5.32
C VAL A 61 4.15 -10.90 -6.22
N VAL A 62 3.55 -11.32 -7.34
CA VAL A 62 4.21 -12.17 -8.33
C VAL A 62 5.45 -11.47 -8.89
N GLY A 63 5.34 -10.21 -9.28
CA GLY A 63 6.50 -9.43 -9.74
C GLY A 63 7.60 -9.27 -8.70
N THR A 64 7.29 -9.36 -7.40
CA THR A 64 8.31 -9.35 -6.33
C THR A 64 9.02 -10.70 -6.24
N ILE A 65 8.31 -11.82 -6.40
CA ILE A 65 8.90 -13.17 -6.38
C ILE A 65 9.77 -13.39 -7.63
N PHE A 66 9.30 -12.95 -8.79
CA PHE A 66 10.01 -13.08 -10.08
C PHE A 66 11.00 -11.92 -10.30
N GLY A 67 11.90 -11.69 -9.33
CA GLY A 67 13.00 -10.73 -9.45
C GLY A 67 12.72 -9.33 -8.90
N GLY A 68 11.82 -9.21 -7.92
CA GLY A 68 11.69 -8.05 -7.04
C GLY A 68 11.19 -6.74 -7.67
N ALA A 69 10.83 -6.74 -8.97
CA ALA A 69 10.26 -5.58 -9.64
C ALA A 69 8.96 -5.10 -8.99
N GLY A 70 8.18 -6.03 -8.42
CA GLY A 70 6.90 -5.73 -7.79
C GLY A 70 7.01 -4.73 -6.63
N ILE A 71 7.94 -4.94 -5.69
CA ILE A 71 8.12 -4.06 -4.54
C ILE A 71 8.70 -2.71 -4.96
N VAL A 72 9.62 -2.69 -5.92
CA VAL A 72 10.21 -1.46 -6.47
C VAL A 72 9.13 -0.60 -7.13
N LEU A 73 8.34 -1.17 -8.04
CA LEU A 73 7.26 -0.46 -8.70
C LEU A 73 6.17 -0.01 -7.73
N TYR A 74 5.93 -0.77 -6.66
CA TYR A 74 4.98 -0.39 -5.62
C TYR A 74 5.43 0.84 -4.84
N LEU A 75 6.70 0.87 -4.39
CA LEU A 75 7.29 2.02 -3.70
C LEU A 75 7.41 3.24 -4.63
N ALA A 76 7.77 3.03 -5.89
CA ALA A 76 7.80 4.09 -6.90
C ALA A 76 6.40 4.68 -7.12
N ALA A 77 5.37 3.84 -7.31
CA ALA A 77 3.99 4.31 -7.44
C ALA A 77 3.48 5.01 -6.17
N TRP A 78 3.98 4.64 -4.99
CA TRP A 78 3.70 5.37 -3.75
C TRP A 78 4.25 6.81 -3.82
N LEU A 79 5.49 6.98 -4.26
CA LEU A 79 6.15 8.28 -4.39
C LEU A 79 5.59 9.15 -5.52
N LEU A 80 5.20 8.53 -6.65
CA LEU A 80 4.81 9.22 -7.88
C LEU A 80 3.31 9.54 -7.99
N PHE A 81 2.44 8.71 -7.40
CA PHE A 81 1.00 8.99 -7.46
C PHE A 81 0.60 9.99 -6.38
N SER A 82 -0.19 10.99 -6.74
CA SER A 82 -0.79 11.92 -5.77
C SER A 82 -1.91 11.23 -4.99
N LYS A 83 -2.10 11.64 -3.74
CA LYS A 83 -3.25 11.23 -2.94
C LYS A 83 -4.48 12.01 -3.41
N ALA A 84 -5.66 11.40 -3.36
CA ALA A 84 -6.91 12.12 -3.64
C ALA A 84 -7.04 13.33 -2.70
N GLY A 85 -7.10 14.54 -3.28
CA GLY A 85 -7.12 15.82 -2.54
C GLY A 85 -5.80 16.60 -2.54
N ASP A 86 -4.67 15.99 -2.89
CA ASP A 86 -3.36 16.66 -2.94
C ASP A 86 -3.08 17.20 -4.36
N THR A 87 -2.46 18.38 -4.47
CA THR A 87 -2.09 18.99 -5.77
C THR A 87 -0.81 18.41 -6.37
N ALA A 88 0.01 17.75 -5.54
CA ALA A 88 1.29 17.18 -5.92
C ALA A 88 1.47 15.76 -5.37
N SER A 89 2.33 14.99 -6.01
CA SER A 89 2.84 13.73 -5.45
C SER A 89 3.89 13.99 -4.36
N PRO A 90 4.15 13.03 -3.43
CA PRO A 90 5.21 13.15 -2.43
C PRO A 90 6.59 13.46 -3.03
N ALA A 91 6.90 12.87 -4.19
CA ALA A 91 8.14 13.17 -4.89
C ALA A 91 8.18 14.62 -5.43
N GLU A 92 7.07 15.10 -5.99
CA GLU A 92 6.96 16.47 -6.51
C GLU A 92 7.01 17.52 -5.38
N SER A 93 6.46 17.23 -4.20
CA SER A 93 6.52 18.15 -3.05
C SER A 93 7.94 18.33 -2.49
N LEU A 94 8.81 17.32 -2.56
CA LEU A 94 10.23 17.47 -2.23
C LEU A 94 10.97 18.41 -3.18
N VAL A 95 10.50 18.50 -4.43
CA VAL A 95 11.05 19.39 -5.48
C VAL A 95 10.37 20.78 -5.43
N GLY A 96 9.51 21.03 -4.44
CA GLY A 96 8.80 22.30 -4.26
C GLY A 96 7.64 22.52 -5.23
N LYS A 97 7.23 21.50 -5.99
CA LYS A 97 6.12 21.59 -6.94
C LYS A 97 4.82 21.17 -6.25
N GLY A 98 4.19 22.10 -5.52
CA GLY A 98 2.86 21.93 -4.91
C GLY A 98 2.86 21.37 -3.48
N ASN A 99 1.65 21.10 -2.95
CA ASN A 99 1.45 20.73 -1.54
C ASN A 99 1.01 19.26 -1.44
N SER A 100 1.70 18.50 -0.58
CA SER A 100 1.38 17.11 -0.23
C SER A 100 0.99 17.04 1.24
N SER A 101 -0.02 16.23 1.56
CA SER A 101 -0.46 15.98 2.95
C SER A 101 0.51 15.07 3.72
N GLU A 102 1.52 14.48 3.07
CA GLU A 102 2.51 13.59 3.71
C GLU A 102 3.64 14.37 4.39
N SER A 103 4.10 13.90 5.54
CA SER A 103 5.22 14.55 6.25
C SER A 103 6.55 14.32 5.53
N ASN A 104 7.40 15.35 5.48
CA ASN A 104 8.72 15.28 4.82
C ASN A 104 9.55 14.06 5.26
N THR A 105 9.51 13.70 6.56
CA THR A 105 10.17 12.51 7.11
C THR A 105 9.70 11.23 6.42
N LYS A 106 8.40 11.06 6.19
CA LYS A 106 7.88 9.87 5.51
C LYS A 106 8.34 9.81 4.06
N ILE A 107 8.45 10.96 3.39
CA ILE A 107 8.92 11.01 2.01
C ILE A 107 10.38 10.58 1.93
N VAL A 108 11.25 11.10 2.81
CA VAL A 108 12.67 10.69 2.89
C VAL A 108 12.80 9.19 3.16
N VAL A 109 12.04 8.65 4.12
CA VAL A 109 12.04 7.22 4.43
C VAL A 109 11.62 6.38 3.22
N LEU A 110 10.60 6.81 2.46
CA LEU A 110 10.18 6.11 1.25
C LEU A 110 11.24 6.14 0.15
N VAL A 111 11.96 7.26 -0.03
CA VAL A 111 13.05 7.35 -1.01
C VAL A 111 14.19 6.41 -0.62
N VAL A 112 14.60 6.40 0.66
CA VAL A 112 15.63 5.49 1.15
C VAL A 112 15.21 4.03 0.98
N ALA A 113 13.96 3.69 1.34
CA ALA A 113 13.41 2.35 1.16
C ALA A 113 13.37 1.93 -0.32
N LEU A 114 13.05 2.84 -1.23
CA LEU A 114 13.08 2.59 -2.67
C LEU A 114 14.51 2.33 -3.16
N ILE A 115 15.50 3.12 -2.71
CA ILE A 115 16.91 2.92 -3.07
C ILE A 115 17.38 1.53 -2.60
N ILE A 116 17.13 1.18 -1.34
CA ILE A 116 17.47 -0.14 -0.80
C ILE A 116 16.76 -1.24 -1.60
N ALA A 117 15.47 -1.10 -1.86
CA ALA A 117 14.70 -2.09 -2.62
C ALA A 117 15.28 -2.28 -4.03
N VAL A 118 15.71 -1.21 -4.70
CA VAL A 118 16.34 -1.26 -6.03
C VAL A 118 17.72 -1.91 -5.99
N THR A 119 18.52 -1.68 -4.96
CA THR A 119 19.88 -2.23 -4.88
C THR A 119 19.91 -3.68 -4.41
N THR A 120 19.06 -4.05 -3.46
CA THR A 120 19.07 -5.38 -2.80
C THR A 120 18.10 -6.37 -3.44
N LEU A 121 16.89 -5.92 -3.78
CA LEU A 121 15.84 -6.74 -4.37
C LEU A 121 15.48 -6.30 -5.80
N GLY A 122 16.19 -5.33 -6.38
CA GLY A 122 15.72 -4.72 -7.60
C GLY A 122 15.93 -5.61 -8.82
N PRO A 123 15.27 -5.24 -9.94
CA PRO A 123 15.35 -6.00 -11.18
C PRO A 123 16.76 -6.08 -11.80
N VAL A 124 17.71 -5.30 -11.27
CA VAL A 124 19.12 -5.21 -11.70
C VAL A 124 20.07 -5.82 -10.64
N GLY A 125 19.55 -6.38 -9.54
CA GLY A 125 20.35 -6.93 -8.44
C GLY A 125 21.05 -8.26 -8.77
N VAL A 126 22.11 -8.54 -8.03
CA VAL A 126 22.90 -9.79 -8.06
C VAL A 126 22.08 -10.95 -7.50
N GLY A 127 21.41 -11.74 -8.36
CA GLY A 127 20.80 -12.98 -7.88
C GLY A 127 19.94 -13.76 -8.87
N LEU A 128 19.29 -13.13 -9.85
CA LEU A 128 18.29 -13.84 -10.68
C LEU A 128 18.26 -13.36 -12.15
N GLY A 129 19.37 -13.54 -12.87
CA GLY A 129 19.43 -13.72 -14.34
C GLY A 129 18.47 -12.91 -15.22
N GLY A 130 18.26 -11.62 -14.96
CA GLY A 130 17.40 -10.74 -15.78
C GLY A 130 15.88 -10.94 -15.61
N SER A 131 15.43 -11.89 -14.78
CA SER A 131 14.01 -12.15 -14.52
C SER A 131 13.26 -10.93 -13.98
N GLY A 132 13.93 -10.10 -13.17
CA GLY A 132 13.37 -8.87 -12.65
C GLY A 132 13.09 -7.83 -13.74
N VAL A 133 13.93 -7.73 -14.76
CA VAL A 133 13.69 -6.81 -15.89
C VAL A 133 12.47 -7.27 -16.67
N ILE A 134 12.32 -8.58 -16.89
CA ILE A 134 11.17 -9.15 -17.58
C ILE A 134 9.88 -8.88 -16.78
N SER A 135 9.89 -9.09 -15.45
CA SER A 135 8.72 -8.82 -14.62
C SER A 135 8.39 -7.32 -14.53
N MET A 136 9.41 -6.44 -14.52
CA MET A 136 9.23 -4.99 -14.61
C MET A 136 8.57 -4.58 -15.93
N LEU A 137 9.07 -5.09 -17.06
CA LEU A 137 8.49 -4.82 -18.38
C LEU A 137 7.08 -5.38 -18.51
N ALA A 138 6.79 -6.56 -17.96
CA ALA A 138 5.46 -7.16 -17.96
C ALA A 138 4.46 -6.31 -17.16
N LEU A 139 4.84 -5.79 -15.99
CA LEU A 139 3.98 -4.94 -15.18
C LEU A 139 3.73 -3.58 -15.83
N LEU A 140 4.76 -2.95 -16.40
CA LEU A 140 4.64 -1.69 -17.12
C LEU A 140 3.83 -1.86 -18.42
N GLY A 141 4.08 -2.93 -19.17
CA GLY A 141 3.31 -3.30 -20.36
C GLY A 141 1.85 -3.61 -20.02
N GLY A 142 1.58 -4.30 -18.91
CA GLY A 142 0.22 -4.52 -18.41
C GLY A 142 -0.49 -3.22 -18.06
N LEU A 143 0.19 -2.28 -17.40
CA LEU A 143 -0.36 -0.95 -17.12
C LEU A 143 -0.65 -0.18 -18.40
N TRP A 144 0.25 -0.26 -19.39
CA TRP A 144 0.08 0.37 -20.70
C TRP A 144 -1.11 -0.21 -21.46
N LEU A 145 -1.28 -1.53 -21.47
CA LEU A 145 -2.45 -2.19 -22.08
C LEU A 145 -3.77 -1.81 -21.39
N LEU A 146 -3.76 -1.65 -20.06
CA LEU A 146 -4.93 -1.14 -19.33
C LEU A 146 -5.25 0.30 -19.72
N HIS A 147 -4.21 1.13 -19.91
CA HIS A 147 -4.38 2.50 -20.39
C HIS A 147 -4.94 2.56 -21.81
N GLN A 148 -4.50 1.68 -22.71
CA GLN A 148 -5.09 1.57 -24.05
C GLN A 148 -6.56 1.17 -24.03
N ARG A 149 -6.97 0.31 -23.08
CA ARG A 149 -8.38 -0.09 -22.93
C ARG A 149 -9.27 0.99 -22.34
N THR A 150 -8.71 1.85 -21.49
CA THR A 150 -9.47 2.89 -20.77
C THR A 150 -8.66 4.20 -20.72
N PRO A 151 -8.48 4.88 -21.88
CA PRO A 151 -7.68 6.09 -21.95
C PRO A 151 -8.33 7.22 -21.17
N GLU A 152 -9.66 7.28 -21.16
CA GLU A 152 -10.40 8.29 -20.41
C GLU A 152 -10.42 7.98 -18.91
N PRO A 153 -10.05 8.94 -18.07
CA PRO A 153 -10.14 8.80 -16.63
C PRO A 153 -11.59 8.86 -16.15
N PRO A 154 -11.93 8.21 -15.02
CA PRO A 154 -13.28 8.26 -14.47
C PRO A 154 -13.64 9.71 -14.10
N ALA A 155 -14.86 10.11 -14.46
CA ALA A 155 -15.37 11.47 -14.32
C ALA A 155 -15.43 11.98 -12.85
N PHE A 156 -15.24 11.12 -11.84
CA PHE A 156 -15.32 11.51 -10.43
C PHE A 156 -14.22 10.84 -9.61
N LEU A 157 -13.49 11.61 -8.79
CA LEU A 157 -12.57 11.07 -7.80
C LEU A 157 -13.31 10.82 -6.46
N PRO A 158 -13.13 9.65 -5.82
CA PRO A 158 -13.62 9.42 -4.47
C PRO A 158 -12.85 10.31 -3.50
N GLY A 159 -13.49 11.37 -3.00
CA GLY A 159 -12.83 12.37 -2.14
C GLY A 159 -13.12 13.83 -2.48
N GLY A 160 -13.89 14.11 -3.54
CA GLY A 160 -14.59 15.40 -3.69
C GLY A 160 -13.88 16.51 -4.46
N THR A 161 -12.68 16.32 -5.00
CA THR A 161 -12.04 17.35 -5.84
C THR A 161 -11.88 16.90 -7.28
N GLN A 162 -12.72 17.44 -8.16
CA GLN A 162 -12.49 17.45 -9.61
C GLN A 162 -11.24 18.30 -9.89
N THR A 163 -10.21 17.73 -10.51
CA THR A 163 -9.04 18.50 -11.01
C THR A 163 -8.83 18.36 -12.51
N TYR A 164 -9.86 17.91 -13.24
CA TYR A 164 -9.90 18.23 -14.66
C TYR A 164 -10.33 19.69 -14.79
N THR A 165 -9.35 20.59 -14.95
CA THR A 165 -9.62 21.84 -15.66
C THR A 165 -10.08 21.43 -17.05
N GLN A 166 -11.38 21.36 -17.27
CA GLN A 166 -11.95 21.27 -18.59
C GLN A 166 -11.55 22.57 -19.31
N GLN A 167 -10.48 22.53 -20.10
CA GLN A 167 -10.23 23.55 -21.12
C GLN A 167 -11.35 23.39 -22.15
N GLY A 168 -12.37 24.24 -22.06
CA GLY A 168 -13.53 24.10 -22.94
C GLY A 168 -14.67 25.09 -22.72
N PHE A 169 -14.41 26.32 -22.26
CA PHE A 169 -15.34 27.44 -22.46
C PHE A 169 -14.56 28.74 -22.73
N PRO A 170 -14.81 29.46 -23.84
CA PRO A 170 -14.16 30.72 -24.10
C PRO A 170 -14.82 31.79 -23.24
N ILE A 171 -14.21 32.10 -22.09
CA ILE A 171 -14.53 33.33 -21.37
C ILE A 171 -13.22 34.13 -21.29
N SER A 172 -13.14 35.22 -22.05
CA SER A 172 -12.00 36.13 -22.05
C SER A 172 -11.80 36.74 -20.68
N PHE A 173 -10.62 36.54 -20.09
CA PHE A 173 -10.21 37.10 -18.82
C PHE A 173 -9.72 38.54 -19.02
N ASN A 174 -10.44 39.50 -18.44
CA ASN A 174 -9.84 40.79 -18.09
C ASN A 174 -10.47 41.35 -16.81
N THR A 175 -10.25 40.68 -15.67
CA THR A 175 -10.47 41.25 -14.33
C THR A 175 -9.50 40.63 -13.30
N PRO A 176 -8.97 41.40 -12.33
CA PRO A 176 -8.00 40.89 -11.35
C PRO A 176 -8.63 39.89 -10.38
N TYR A 177 -7.87 38.84 -10.08
CA TYR A 177 -8.21 37.74 -9.19
C TYR A 177 -8.34 38.19 -7.73
N THR A 178 -9.53 38.07 -7.13
CA THR A 178 -9.73 38.02 -5.67
C THR A 178 -10.28 36.64 -5.28
N PRO A 179 -9.66 35.92 -4.34
CA PRO A 179 -10.14 34.60 -3.93
C PRO A 179 -11.25 34.77 -2.91
N ASN A 180 -12.52 34.63 -3.32
CA ASN A 180 -13.64 34.52 -2.38
C ASN A 180 -14.34 33.16 -2.57
N PRO A 181 -14.46 32.29 -1.53
CA PRO A 181 -14.96 30.92 -1.67
C PRO A 181 -16.48 30.77 -1.89
N TRP A 182 -17.22 31.88 -1.99
CA TRP A 182 -18.69 31.90 -2.01
C TRP A 182 -19.27 32.56 -3.28
N ALA A 183 -18.76 32.19 -4.46
CA ALA A 183 -19.30 32.69 -5.74
C ALA A 183 -20.42 31.77 -6.25
N GLY A 184 -21.59 31.86 -5.63
CA GLY A 184 -22.86 31.35 -6.15
C GLY A 184 -23.90 32.44 -6.04
N ALA A 185 -24.54 32.79 -7.17
CA ALA A 185 -25.58 33.80 -7.35
C ALA A 185 -25.12 35.27 -7.49
N ASN A 186 -24.87 35.69 -8.74
CA ASN A 186 -25.00 37.09 -9.15
C ASN A 186 -26.33 37.27 -9.89
N TYR A 187 -27.41 37.54 -9.14
CA TYR A 187 -28.60 38.19 -9.69
C TYR A 187 -28.38 39.71 -9.60
N ARG A 188 -28.49 40.42 -10.74
CA ARG A 188 -28.21 41.86 -10.88
C ARG A 188 -29.53 42.65 -10.89
N PRO A 189 -29.83 43.52 -9.91
CA PRO A 189 -30.88 44.52 -10.06
C PRO A 189 -30.37 45.77 -10.81
N PRO A 190 -31.27 46.61 -11.35
CA PRO A 190 -30.92 47.74 -12.20
C PRO A 190 -30.30 48.90 -11.42
N GLN A 191 -29.64 49.75 -12.19
CA GLN A 191 -28.64 50.75 -11.78
C GLN A 191 -29.25 51.80 -10.82
N TYR A 192 -28.63 52.01 -9.65
CA TYR A 192 -28.75 53.28 -8.94
C TYR A 192 -27.37 53.91 -8.80
N GLU A 193 -27.37 55.22 -9.02
CA GLU A 193 -26.23 56.09 -9.20
C GLU A 193 -25.37 56.18 -7.93
N SER A 194 -24.07 55.91 -8.09
CA SER A 194 -23.09 55.91 -7.01
C SER A 194 -22.84 57.33 -6.51
N ARG A 195 -23.53 57.71 -5.43
CA ARG A 195 -23.14 58.89 -4.64
C ARG A 195 -22.12 58.46 -3.59
N THR A 196 -20.88 58.88 -3.80
CA THR A 196 -19.74 58.75 -2.87
C THR A 196 -20.11 59.27 -1.48
N ALA A 197 -20.25 58.36 -0.52
CA ALA A 197 -20.25 58.68 0.90
C ALA A 197 -19.20 57.79 1.59
N ALA A 198 -18.17 58.43 2.14
CA ALA A 198 -17.13 57.77 2.91
C ALA A 198 -17.75 57.14 4.17
N TYR A 199 -17.85 55.81 4.21
CA TYR A 199 -18.21 55.10 5.43
C TYR A 199 -16.94 54.81 6.23
N ASN A 200 -16.88 55.41 7.43
CA ASN A 200 -15.93 55.05 8.46
C ASN A 200 -16.08 53.56 8.80
N GLN A 201 -15.01 52.80 8.65
CA GLN A 201 -14.93 51.41 9.09
C GLN A 201 -15.00 51.34 10.62
N TYR A 202 -16.03 50.68 11.15
CA TYR A 202 -16.12 50.33 12.58
C TYR A 202 -15.28 49.07 12.84
N THR A 203 -14.27 49.18 13.70
CA THR A 203 -13.48 48.06 14.21
C THR A 203 -13.96 47.67 15.62
N PRO A 204 -13.64 46.47 16.14
CA PRO A 204 -14.22 45.93 17.39
C PRO A 204 -13.93 46.72 18.68
N TYR A 205 -13.15 47.82 18.60
CA TYR A 205 -12.81 48.67 19.74
C TYR A 205 -13.43 50.07 19.67
N THR A 206 -14.35 50.32 18.73
CA THR A 206 -15.02 51.62 18.64
C THR A 206 -16.23 51.69 19.58
N ARG A 207 -16.17 52.55 20.59
CA ARG A 207 -17.31 52.85 21.49
C ARG A 207 -18.25 53.85 20.82
N LEU A 208 -19.56 53.68 21.05
CA LEU A 208 -20.58 54.64 20.63
C LEU A 208 -20.37 56.01 21.31
N PRO A 209 -20.67 57.14 20.64
CA PRO A 209 -20.60 58.46 21.26
C PRO A 209 -21.64 58.60 22.38
N GLU A 210 -21.22 59.10 23.55
CA GLU A 210 -22.05 59.15 24.77
C GLU A 210 -23.18 60.21 24.76
N SER A 211 -23.30 61.03 23.71
CA SER A 211 -24.41 61.98 23.63
C SER A 211 -24.99 62.06 22.23
N TYR A 212 -26.32 62.00 22.17
CA TYR A 212 -27.10 62.20 20.95
C TYR A 212 -27.41 63.69 20.80
N VAL A 213 -26.90 64.31 19.74
CA VAL A 213 -27.32 65.66 19.33
C VAL A 213 -28.36 65.50 18.23
N PRO A 214 -29.64 65.88 18.45
CA PRO A 214 -30.65 65.81 17.42
C PRO A 214 -30.29 66.70 16.24
N LYS A 215 -30.40 66.17 15.01
CA LYS A 215 -30.35 67.01 13.81
C LYS A 215 -31.53 67.99 13.85
N PRO A 216 -31.32 69.28 13.53
CA PRO A 216 -32.43 70.21 13.37
C PRO A 216 -33.36 69.72 12.26
N ALA A 217 -34.67 69.82 12.51
CA ALA A 217 -35.69 69.44 11.55
C ALA A 217 -35.52 70.24 10.24
N PRO A 218 -35.74 69.61 9.07
CA PRO A 218 -35.79 70.37 7.82
C PRO A 218 -36.88 71.45 7.91
N PRO A 219 -36.69 72.61 7.27
CA PRO A 219 -37.66 73.70 7.34
C PRO A 219 -39.01 73.23 6.83
N GLN A 220 -40.02 73.30 7.68
CA GLN A 220 -41.40 73.09 7.29
C GLN A 220 -41.80 74.26 6.39
N THR A 221 -42.01 73.98 5.11
CA THR A 221 -42.70 74.93 4.23
C THR A 221 -44.17 74.86 4.63
N GLU A 222 -44.69 75.92 5.25
CA GLU A 222 -46.11 76.10 5.50
C GLU A 222 -46.87 75.99 4.18
N SER A 223 -47.60 74.89 3.99
CA SER A 223 -48.61 74.80 2.94
C SER A 223 -49.95 75.20 3.54
N THR A 224 -50.36 76.43 3.26
CA THR A 224 -51.68 76.98 3.56
C THR A 224 -52.69 76.39 2.59
N ASN A 225 -53.14 75.16 2.83
CA ASN A 225 -54.35 74.63 2.20
C ASN A 225 -55.28 74.08 3.29
N PRO A 226 -56.55 74.51 3.38
CA PRO A 226 -57.48 73.94 4.35
C PRO A 226 -57.70 72.45 4.04
N VAL A 227 -57.55 71.62 5.06
CA VAL A 227 -57.77 70.17 4.99
C VAL A 227 -59.26 69.92 4.77
N ASP A 228 -59.63 69.46 3.56
CA ASP A 228 -60.98 69.01 3.23
C ASP A 228 -61.14 67.54 3.63
N LEU A 229 -62.13 67.24 4.49
CA LEU A 229 -62.41 65.92 5.07
C LEU A 229 -63.55 65.20 4.32
N THR A 230 -63.86 65.58 3.09
CA THR A 230 -64.88 64.90 2.30
C THR A 230 -64.32 63.68 1.55
N LYS A 231 -64.99 62.53 1.71
CA LYS A 231 -64.67 61.28 1.01
C LYS A 231 -65.13 61.39 -0.44
N HIS A 232 -64.22 61.72 -1.34
CA HIS A 232 -64.48 61.62 -2.77
C HIS A 232 -64.31 60.17 -3.24
N GLU A 233 -65.44 59.56 -3.59
CA GLU A 233 -65.49 58.32 -4.36
C GLU A 233 -65.34 58.71 -5.83
N SER A 234 -64.17 58.49 -6.41
CA SER A 234 -63.97 58.59 -7.86
C SER A 234 -62.88 57.62 -8.28
N ALA A 235 -63.31 56.64 -9.06
CA ALA A 235 -62.49 55.62 -9.68
C ALA A 235 -61.44 56.23 -10.61
N THR A 236 -60.23 55.71 -10.58
CA THR A 236 -59.46 55.47 -11.80
C THR A 236 -58.63 54.20 -11.61
N GLU A 237 -58.88 53.27 -12.51
CA GLU A 237 -58.28 51.97 -12.66
C GLU A 237 -56.81 52.09 -13.05
N GLN A 238 -55.93 51.49 -12.25
CA GLN A 238 -54.53 51.30 -12.57
C GLN A 238 -54.18 49.83 -12.27
N PRO A 239 -53.50 49.10 -13.17
CA PRO A 239 -53.40 47.64 -13.06
C PRO A 239 -52.68 47.26 -11.76
N ALA A 240 -53.38 46.51 -10.91
CA ALA A 240 -52.85 45.99 -9.67
C ALA A 240 -51.66 45.06 -9.96
N VAL A 241 -50.47 45.51 -9.53
CA VAL A 241 -49.33 44.61 -9.33
C VAL A 241 -49.77 43.59 -8.27
N PRO A 242 -49.65 42.27 -8.50
CA PRO A 242 -50.20 41.30 -7.56
C PRO A 242 -49.48 41.39 -6.21
N ASN A 243 -50.26 41.75 -5.18
CA ASN A 243 -50.05 41.53 -3.74
C ASN A 243 -48.59 41.31 -3.31
N ALA A 244 -47.84 42.38 -3.12
CA ALA A 244 -46.72 42.33 -2.18
C ALA A 244 -47.31 42.39 -0.76
N PRO A 245 -47.08 41.40 0.11
CA PRO A 245 -47.59 41.43 1.49
C PRO A 245 -46.93 42.60 2.24
N THR A 246 -47.71 43.62 2.55
CA THR A 246 -47.28 44.71 3.42
C THR A 246 -47.22 44.21 4.87
N PRO A 247 -46.11 44.42 5.58
CA PRO A 247 -45.97 43.94 6.95
C PRO A 247 -46.99 44.60 7.89
N PRO A 248 -47.38 43.92 8.98
CA PRO A 248 -48.30 44.47 9.97
C PRO A 248 -47.71 45.73 10.63
N SER A 249 -48.58 46.69 10.92
CA SER A 249 -48.21 48.06 11.37
C SER A 249 -47.46 48.15 12.71
N TRP A 250 -47.26 47.04 13.40
CA TRP A 250 -46.56 46.98 14.69
C TRP A 250 -45.04 46.75 14.53
N ASP A 251 -44.52 46.54 13.31
CA ASP A 251 -43.07 46.47 13.06
C ASP A 251 -42.47 47.86 12.78
N PRO A 252 -41.70 48.45 13.72
CA PRO A 252 -41.15 49.80 13.57
C PRO A 252 -39.97 49.89 12.58
N LEU A 253 -39.49 48.78 12.01
CA LEU A 253 -38.37 48.77 11.06
C LEU A 253 -38.75 48.40 9.63
N GLY A 254 -40.02 48.05 9.37
CA GLY A 254 -40.53 47.79 8.02
C GLY A 254 -39.69 46.78 7.22
N VAL A 255 -39.08 45.82 7.92
CA VAL A 255 -38.13 44.91 7.28
C VAL A 255 -38.92 43.86 6.52
N ALA A 256 -38.57 43.67 5.25
CA ALA A 256 -39.33 42.79 4.38
C ALA A 256 -39.34 41.33 4.90
N PRO A 257 -40.43 40.57 4.72
CA PRO A 257 -40.62 39.23 5.29
C PRO A 257 -39.49 38.23 5.02
N PHE A 258 -38.76 38.42 3.91
CA PHE A 258 -37.64 37.57 3.52
C PHE A 258 -36.37 37.77 4.37
N ALA A 259 -36.27 38.83 5.16
CA ALA A 259 -35.11 39.08 6.02
C ALA A 259 -35.12 38.24 7.31
N TRP A 260 -36.25 37.57 7.61
CA TRP A 260 -36.37 36.62 8.72
C TRP A 260 -36.02 35.18 8.32
N ASP A 261 -35.78 34.93 7.03
CA ASP A 261 -35.29 33.65 6.53
C ASP A 261 -33.77 33.58 6.76
N LEU A 262 -33.40 33.44 8.04
CA LEU A 262 -32.04 33.07 8.42
C LEU A 262 -31.72 31.76 7.70
N PRO A 263 -30.53 31.64 7.06
CA PRO A 263 -30.12 30.37 6.48
C PRO A 263 -30.33 29.29 7.53
N GLU A 264 -31.06 28.22 7.17
CA GLU A 264 -31.27 27.08 8.05
C GLU A 264 -29.93 26.75 8.72
N PRO A 265 -29.87 26.67 10.06
CA PRO A 265 -28.62 26.37 10.74
C PRO A 265 -28.03 25.15 10.05
N THR A 266 -26.86 25.30 9.44
CA THR A 266 -26.18 24.22 8.72
C THR A 266 -26.28 23.00 9.60
N VAL A 267 -27.06 22.00 9.18
CA VAL A 267 -27.24 20.78 9.96
C VAL A 267 -25.83 20.33 10.29
N ASP A 268 -25.44 20.40 11.57
CA ASP A 268 -24.13 19.96 12.01
C ASP A 268 -23.95 18.59 11.39
N ALA A 269 -23.00 18.49 10.46
CA ALA A 269 -22.84 17.29 9.67
C ALA A 269 -22.60 16.17 10.68
N THR A 270 -23.64 15.37 10.95
CA THR A 270 -23.53 14.30 11.93
C THR A 270 -22.35 13.49 11.48
N PRO A 271 -21.28 13.34 12.29
CA PRO A 271 -20.08 12.67 11.84
C PRO A 271 -20.54 11.32 11.33
N VAL A 272 -20.39 11.09 10.02
CA VAL A 272 -20.81 9.85 9.38
C VAL A 272 -20.12 8.75 10.16
N VAL A 273 -20.89 8.02 10.98
CA VAL A 273 -20.34 6.93 11.78
C VAL A 273 -19.75 5.99 10.76
N ALA A 274 -18.41 5.94 10.71
CA ALA A 274 -17.70 5.15 9.72
C ALA A 274 -18.23 3.73 9.82
N GLU A 275 -18.97 3.30 8.79
CA GLU A 275 -19.66 2.02 8.78
C GLU A 275 -18.62 0.95 9.08
N LYS A 276 -18.74 0.26 10.22
CA LYS A 276 -17.82 -0.82 10.59
C LYS A 276 -17.93 -1.88 9.50
N LYS A 277 -16.90 -1.96 8.65
CA LYS A 277 -16.85 -2.86 7.51
C LYS A 277 -17.13 -4.30 7.97
N ARG A 278 -18.28 -4.84 7.55
CA ARG A 278 -18.76 -6.17 7.92
C ARG A 278 -17.71 -7.22 7.49
N ARG A 279 -17.11 -7.94 8.44
CA ARG A 279 -16.13 -9.01 8.12
C ARG A 279 -16.81 -10.08 7.27
N SER A 280 -16.16 -10.48 6.18
CA SER A 280 -16.71 -11.46 5.24
C SER A 280 -16.79 -12.85 5.88
N ARG A 281 -17.97 -13.49 5.84
CA ARG A 281 -18.15 -14.89 6.31
C ARG A 281 -17.26 -15.89 5.55
N TRP A 282 -16.81 -15.51 4.35
CA TRP A 282 -15.90 -16.30 3.52
C TRP A 282 -14.56 -16.58 4.20
N THR A 283 -13.97 -15.55 4.84
CA THR A 283 -12.67 -15.71 5.50
C THR A 283 -12.78 -16.62 6.72
N SER A 284 -13.85 -16.50 7.49
CA SER A 284 -14.11 -17.41 8.63
C SER A 284 -14.30 -18.86 8.19
N SER A 285 -14.95 -19.08 7.04
CA SER A 285 -15.25 -20.42 6.54
C SER A 285 -13.99 -21.15 6.08
N PHE A 286 -13.11 -20.47 5.34
CA PHE A 286 -11.84 -21.08 4.88
C PHE A 286 -10.80 -21.26 5.99
N ILE A 287 -10.78 -20.37 7.00
CA ILE A 287 -9.95 -20.57 8.20
C ILE A 287 -10.44 -21.80 8.98
N GLY A 288 -11.75 -21.94 9.16
CA GLY A 288 -12.33 -23.13 9.80
C GLY A 288 -11.99 -24.42 9.04
N LEU A 289 -12.13 -24.41 7.71
CA LEU A 289 -11.78 -25.54 6.86
C LEU A 289 -10.29 -25.90 6.95
N ALA A 290 -9.40 -24.91 6.96
CA ALA A 290 -7.96 -25.13 7.08
C ALA A 290 -7.59 -25.76 8.44
N LEU A 291 -8.22 -25.32 9.53
CA LEU A 291 -8.03 -25.91 10.86
C LEU A 291 -8.53 -27.35 10.91
N VAL A 292 -9.69 -27.65 10.31
CA VAL A 292 -10.23 -29.02 10.24
C VAL A 292 -9.31 -29.91 9.40
N ALA A 293 -8.82 -29.44 8.26
CA ALA A 293 -7.89 -30.20 7.42
C ALA A 293 -6.57 -30.49 8.15
N ALA A 294 -6.03 -29.51 8.88
CA ALA A 294 -4.84 -29.71 9.71
C ALA A 294 -5.09 -30.72 10.83
N ALA A 295 -6.23 -30.63 11.52
CA ALA A 295 -6.59 -31.55 12.60
C ALA A 295 -6.78 -32.98 12.10
N ILE A 296 -7.45 -33.18 10.96
CA ILE A 296 -7.62 -34.50 10.35
C ILE A 296 -6.25 -35.08 9.95
N THR A 297 -5.40 -34.28 9.30
CA THR A 297 -4.07 -34.72 8.87
C THR A 297 -3.20 -35.08 10.07
N GLY A 298 -3.24 -34.30 11.15
CA GLY A 298 -2.53 -34.59 12.40
C GLY A 298 -3.07 -35.84 13.11
N ALA A 299 -4.39 -36.05 13.13
CA ALA A 299 -4.99 -37.25 13.70
C ALA A 299 -4.60 -38.51 12.92
N VAL A 300 -4.56 -38.43 11.58
CA VAL A 300 -4.06 -39.53 10.74
C VAL A 300 -2.59 -39.79 11.03
N ALA A 301 -1.76 -38.76 11.09
CA ALA A 301 -0.33 -38.88 11.39
C ALA A 301 -0.08 -39.62 12.72
N ALA A 302 -0.83 -39.25 13.76
CA ALA A 302 -0.74 -39.86 15.08
C ALA A 302 -1.31 -41.29 15.12
N ALA A 303 -2.26 -41.63 14.25
CA ALA A 303 -2.84 -42.98 14.21
C ALA A 303 -2.00 -43.98 13.39
N THR A 304 -1.18 -43.49 12.46
CA THR A 304 -0.39 -44.35 11.56
C THR A 304 1.09 -44.44 11.91
N ASP A 305 1.56 -43.77 12.98
CA ASP A 305 2.98 -43.66 13.36
C ASP A 305 3.89 -43.38 12.16
N SER A 306 3.42 -42.56 11.22
CA SER A 306 4.10 -42.36 9.95
C SER A 306 5.14 -41.26 10.10
N GLU A 307 6.42 -41.61 10.03
CA GLU A 307 7.54 -40.64 10.00
C GLU A 307 7.45 -39.65 8.83
N TRP A 308 6.70 -40.02 7.80
CA TRP A 308 6.45 -39.17 6.63
C TRP A 308 5.56 -37.94 6.93
N LEU A 309 4.70 -37.95 7.94
CA LEU A 309 3.82 -36.81 8.25
C LEU A 309 4.45 -35.86 9.26
N SER A 310 5.41 -35.04 8.81
CA SER A 310 6.02 -34.02 9.64
C SER A 310 5.05 -32.86 9.96
N PRO A 311 5.24 -32.13 11.09
CA PRO A 311 4.43 -30.96 11.44
C PRO A 311 4.38 -29.89 10.33
N ALA A 312 5.48 -29.74 9.58
CA ALA A 312 5.54 -28.84 8.43
C ALA A 312 4.57 -29.24 7.31
N ARG A 313 4.40 -30.55 7.04
CA ARG A 313 3.48 -31.06 6.02
C ARG A 313 2.02 -30.89 6.43
N ILE A 314 1.70 -31.05 7.71
CA ILE A 314 0.37 -30.76 8.25
C ILE A 314 0.02 -29.27 8.03
N ALA A 315 0.97 -28.37 8.31
CA ALA A 315 0.80 -26.95 8.05
C ALA A 315 0.73 -26.63 6.54
N ALA A 316 1.45 -27.36 5.68
CA ALA A 316 1.37 -27.23 4.23
C ALA A 316 -0.01 -27.60 3.69
N VAL A 317 -0.68 -28.62 4.23
CA VAL A 317 -2.07 -28.97 3.87
C VAL A 317 -3.02 -27.81 4.20
N ALA A 318 -2.87 -27.20 5.38
CA ALA A 318 -3.65 -26.01 5.74
C ALA A 318 -3.40 -24.83 4.77
N LEU A 319 -2.14 -24.65 4.35
CA LEU A 319 -1.75 -23.64 3.37
C LEU A 319 -2.41 -23.88 2.01
N VAL A 320 -2.51 -25.12 1.54
CA VAL A 320 -3.19 -25.48 0.29
C VAL A 320 -4.67 -25.10 0.34
N VAL A 321 -5.34 -25.35 1.47
CA VAL A 321 -6.76 -24.97 1.67
C VAL A 321 -6.93 -23.45 1.64
N VAL A 322 -6.05 -22.72 2.33
CA VAL A 322 -6.03 -21.26 2.34
C VAL A 322 -5.74 -20.71 0.94
N GLY A 323 -4.73 -21.24 0.24
CA GLY A 323 -4.38 -20.86 -1.13
C GLY A 323 -5.53 -21.08 -2.11
N THR A 324 -6.22 -22.23 -2.00
CA THR A 324 -7.42 -22.51 -2.79
C THR A 324 -8.54 -21.50 -2.49
N GLY A 325 -8.74 -21.16 -1.22
CA GLY A 325 -9.69 -20.12 -0.81
C GLY A 325 -9.36 -18.72 -1.36
N LEU A 326 -8.08 -18.40 -1.53
CA LEU A 326 -7.62 -17.18 -2.20
C LEU A 326 -7.90 -17.21 -3.70
N VAL A 327 -7.61 -18.31 -4.38
CA VAL A 327 -7.87 -18.47 -5.82
C VAL A 327 -9.38 -18.34 -6.08
N VAL A 328 -10.21 -19.07 -5.35
CA VAL A 328 -11.68 -19.00 -5.48
C VAL A 328 -12.21 -17.62 -5.05
N GLY A 329 -11.63 -17.03 -4.00
CA GLY A 329 -11.95 -15.68 -3.56
C GLY A 329 -11.65 -14.60 -4.61
N ALA A 330 -10.55 -14.76 -5.35
CA ALA A 330 -10.16 -13.87 -6.44
C ALA A 330 -11.21 -13.85 -7.56
N PHE A 331 -11.79 -15.00 -7.92
CA PHE A 331 -12.89 -15.06 -8.90
C PHE A 331 -14.20 -14.45 -8.37
N LEU A 332 -14.46 -14.56 -7.07
CA LEU A 332 -15.71 -14.10 -6.44
C LEU A 332 -15.63 -12.66 -5.87
N ARG A 333 -14.53 -11.93 -6.10
CA ARG A 333 -14.24 -10.60 -5.52
C ARG A 333 -14.41 -10.55 -4.00
N LYS A 334 -14.07 -11.66 -3.32
CA LYS A 334 -14.20 -11.86 -1.86
C LYS A 334 -12.90 -12.48 -1.31
N GLY A 335 -12.68 -12.42 0.01
CA GLY A 335 -11.56 -13.15 0.63
C GLY A 335 -10.31 -12.32 0.98
N TYR A 336 -10.37 -10.99 0.92
CA TYR A 336 -9.26 -10.09 1.29
C TYR A 336 -8.63 -10.33 2.68
N GLY A 337 -9.39 -10.89 3.63
CA GLY A 337 -8.86 -11.22 4.96
C GLY A 337 -7.96 -12.45 5.00
N LEU A 338 -8.02 -13.31 3.98
CA LEU A 338 -7.18 -14.51 3.93
C LEU A 338 -5.70 -14.18 3.65
N LEU A 339 -5.42 -13.06 2.96
CA LEU A 339 -4.05 -12.59 2.72
C LEU A 339 -3.27 -12.33 4.02
N ILE A 340 -3.95 -11.82 5.06
CA ILE A 340 -3.34 -11.55 6.37
C ILE A 340 -2.91 -12.85 7.05
N VAL A 341 -3.67 -13.94 6.85
CA VAL A 341 -3.36 -15.26 7.42
C VAL A 341 -2.32 -16.00 6.58
N THR A 342 -2.38 -15.83 5.26
CA THR A 342 -1.51 -16.55 4.33
C THR A 342 -0.05 -16.17 4.52
N GLY A 343 0.26 -14.89 4.76
CA GLY A 343 1.65 -14.44 4.96
C GLY A 343 2.38 -15.14 6.12
N PRO A 344 1.88 -15.04 7.37
CA PRO A 344 2.48 -15.72 8.51
C PRO A 344 2.49 -17.24 8.37
N LEU A 345 1.42 -17.84 7.82
CA LEU A 345 1.33 -19.28 7.65
C LEU A 345 2.34 -19.79 6.61
N LEU A 346 2.53 -19.06 5.51
CA LEU A 346 3.55 -19.36 4.50
C LEU A 346 4.96 -19.21 5.08
N ALA A 347 5.23 -18.13 5.81
CA ALA A 347 6.51 -17.94 6.48
C ALA A 347 6.81 -19.10 7.45
N PHE A 348 5.82 -19.53 8.24
CA PHE A 348 5.95 -20.67 9.15
C PHE A 348 6.24 -21.98 8.40
N VAL A 349 5.50 -22.28 7.33
CA VAL A 349 5.69 -23.52 6.55
C VAL A 349 7.08 -23.56 5.92
N VAL A 350 7.53 -22.44 5.34
CA VAL A 350 8.88 -22.35 4.77
C VAL A 350 9.94 -22.53 5.85
N PHE A 351 9.82 -21.81 6.96
CA PHE A 351 10.75 -21.93 8.08
C PHE A 351 10.79 -23.36 8.66
N ALA A 352 9.63 -23.96 8.91
CA ALA A 352 9.54 -25.33 9.44
C ALA A 352 10.07 -26.38 8.46
N SER A 353 9.96 -26.15 7.15
CA SER A 353 10.54 -27.05 6.14
C SER A 353 12.07 -26.97 6.12
N ILE A 354 12.65 -25.80 6.42
CA ILE A 354 14.10 -25.61 6.53
C ILE A 354 14.62 -26.23 7.84
N VAL A 355 13.90 -26.06 8.96
CA VAL A 355 14.33 -26.58 10.28
C VAL A 355 14.09 -28.09 10.43
N GLY A 356 13.13 -28.66 9.70
CA GLY A 356 12.79 -30.09 9.80
C GLY A 356 12.08 -30.46 11.11
N PRO A 357 11.80 -31.76 11.33
CA PRO A 357 11.13 -32.22 12.54
C PRO A 357 12.05 -32.07 13.77
N VAL A 358 11.61 -31.24 14.73
CA VAL A 358 12.32 -31.05 16.01
C VAL A 358 11.76 -32.04 17.03
N GLN A 359 12.59 -32.95 17.49
CA GLN A 359 12.38 -33.87 18.59
C GLN A 359 13.01 -33.25 19.85
N PHE A 360 12.18 -32.81 20.79
CA PHE A 360 12.65 -32.19 22.03
C PHE A 360 13.13 -33.21 23.07
N ASP A 361 13.56 -34.39 22.63
CA ASP A 361 14.12 -35.39 23.52
C ASP A 361 15.49 -34.93 24.04
N GLY A 362 15.73 -35.15 25.33
CA GLY A 362 17.00 -34.81 25.97
C GLY A 362 18.20 -35.55 25.37
N GLN A 363 17.97 -36.56 24.54
CA GLN A 363 19.01 -37.35 23.88
C GLN A 363 19.68 -36.61 22.70
N TYR A 364 18.98 -35.69 22.03
CA TYR A 364 19.49 -34.96 20.84
C TYR A 364 19.77 -33.48 21.14
N SER A 365 19.71 -33.10 22.41
CA SER A 365 19.93 -31.74 22.88
C SER A 365 20.92 -31.72 24.04
N GLY A 366 21.55 -30.56 24.26
CA GLY A 366 22.61 -30.39 25.25
C GLY A 366 24.00 -30.71 24.71
N GLN A 367 24.96 -30.90 25.63
CA GLN A 367 26.36 -31.15 25.28
C GLN A 367 26.58 -32.64 25.07
N GLN A 368 26.96 -33.03 23.86
CA GLN A 368 27.15 -34.41 23.42
C GLN A 368 28.62 -34.64 23.09
N ASN A 369 29.29 -35.48 23.88
CA ASN A 369 30.70 -35.80 23.70
C ASN A 369 30.86 -37.27 23.32
N TYR A 370 31.31 -37.54 22.09
CA TYR A 370 31.57 -38.88 21.58
C TYR A 370 33.06 -39.04 21.29
N ALA A 371 33.68 -40.08 21.84
CA ALA A 371 35.09 -40.42 21.59
C ALA A 371 35.24 -41.90 21.21
N PRO A 372 34.79 -42.32 20.02
CA PRO A 372 34.89 -43.70 19.58
C PRO A 372 36.34 -44.07 19.24
N THR A 373 36.85 -45.14 19.83
CA THR A 373 38.21 -45.66 19.58
C THR A 373 38.23 -46.84 18.61
N THR A 374 37.07 -47.34 18.19
CA THR A 374 36.95 -48.49 17.27
C THR A 374 35.94 -48.21 16.17
N VAL A 375 36.13 -48.82 15.00
CA VAL A 375 35.24 -48.65 13.84
C VAL A 375 33.80 -49.08 14.16
N ALA A 376 33.62 -50.08 15.04
CA ALA A 376 32.31 -50.53 15.50
C ALA A 376 31.59 -49.52 16.41
N GLY A 377 32.34 -48.67 17.12
CA GLY A 377 31.80 -47.59 17.96
C GLY A 377 31.43 -46.32 17.19
N LEU A 378 31.86 -46.21 15.93
CA LEU A 378 31.52 -45.08 15.07
C LEU A 378 30.10 -45.26 14.51
N GLN A 379 29.19 -44.38 14.93
CA GLN A 379 27.81 -44.38 14.46
C GLN A 379 27.72 -43.81 13.05
N PRO A 380 26.78 -44.28 12.21
CA PRO A 380 26.62 -43.76 10.86
C PRO A 380 26.04 -42.33 10.83
N THR A 381 25.25 -41.96 11.84
CA THR A 381 24.53 -40.69 11.88
C THR A 381 24.60 -40.08 13.28
N TYR A 382 25.04 -38.83 13.36
CA TYR A 382 25.08 -38.01 14.57
C TYR A 382 24.18 -36.79 14.40
N THR A 383 23.03 -36.79 15.07
CA THR A 383 22.05 -35.70 14.99
C THR A 383 22.05 -34.88 16.28
N VAL A 384 22.22 -33.56 16.15
CA VAL A 384 22.11 -32.60 17.26
C VAL A 384 21.13 -31.51 16.88
N GLN A 385 20.04 -31.44 17.64
CA GLN A 385 18.98 -30.47 17.36
C GLN A 385 19.18 -29.14 18.07
N GLY A 386 19.87 -29.16 19.22
CA GLY A 386 20.07 -27.98 20.07
C GLY A 386 21.19 -28.21 21.07
N GLY A 387 22.41 -27.73 20.83
CA GLY A 387 23.52 -27.87 21.77
C GLY A 387 24.90 -27.95 21.11
N ASP A 388 25.85 -28.55 21.81
CA ASP A 388 27.24 -28.66 21.36
C ASP A 388 27.61 -30.14 21.14
N LEU A 389 28.09 -30.47 19.94
CA LEU A 389 28.63 -31.79 19.60
C LEU A 389 30.16 -31.72 19.61
N GLN A 390 30.82 -32.51 20.45
CA GLN A 390 32.23 -32.83 20.29
C GLN A 390 32.38 -34.29 19.86
N LEU A 391 32.90 -34.49 18.65
CA LEU A 391 33.23 -35.79 18.10
C LEU A 391 34.76 -35.92 18.03
N ASP A 392 35.35 -36.60 19.01
CA ASP A 392 36.79 -36.83 19.10
C ASP A 392 37.16 -38.17 18.46
N LEU A 393 37.71 -38.12 17.24
CA LEU A 393 38.13 -39.29 16.47
C LEU A 393 39.65 -39.54 16.55
N ARG A 394 40.39 -38.79 17.39
CA ARG A 394 41.86 -38.90 17.44
C ARG A 394 42.35 -40.28 17.88
N GLY A 395 41.53 -41.00 18.63
CA GLY A 395 41.80 -42.37 19.07
C GLY A 395 41.36 -43.46 18.08
N LEU A 396 40.81 -43.10 16.92
CA LEU A 396 40.22 -44.03 15.97
C LEU A 396 41.23 -44.48 14.91
N THR A 397 41.33 -45.80 14.71
CA THR A 397 42.02 -46.40 13.57
C THR A 397 41.01 -46.92 12.56
N LEU A 398 40.99 -46.34 11.36
CA LEU A 398 40.15 -46.82 10.26
C LEU A 398 40.83 -48.01 9.59
N THR A 399 40.11 -49.12 9.46
CA THR A 399 40.54 -50.29 8.68
C THR A 399 39.85 -50.38 7.32
N GLU A 400 38.74 -49.65 7.17
CA GLU A 400 37.86 -49.65 5.99
C GLU A 400 37.30 -48.23 5.78
N ASP A 401 36.94 -47.92 4.53
CA ASP A 401 36.29 -46.67 4.16
C ASP A 401 34.93 -46.57 4.86
N LYS A 402 34.64 -45.41 5.45
CA LYS A 402 33.39 -45.21 6.17
C LYS A 402 32.86 -43.80 5.96
N THR A 403 31.55 -43.69 5.91
CA THR A 403 30.84 -42.41 5.81
C THR A 403 30.09 -42.16 7.11
N ILE A 404 30.20 -40.93 7.61
CA ILE A 404 29.42 -40.45 8.74
C ILE A 404 28.63 -39.22 8.32
N GLU A 405 27.38 -39.16 8.79
CA GLU A 405 26.48 -38.02 8.59
C GLU A 405 26.34 -37.26 9.90
N VAL A 406 26.58 -35.95 9.88
CA VAL A 406 26.51 -35.07 11.05
C VAL A 406 25.50 -33.97 10.78
N ASP A 407 24.34 -34.08 11.42
CA ASP A 407 23.23 -33.14 11.26
C ASP A 407 23.10 -32.23 12.47
N VAL A 408 23.35 -30.93 12.28
CA VAL A 408 23.26 -29.92 13.33
C VAL A 408 22.17 -28.90 12.98
N THR A 409 21.07 -28.95 13.73
CA THR A 409 19.97 -28.00 13.54
C THR A 409 20.28 -26.65 14.16
N ALA A 410 20.71 -26.63 15.43
CA ALA A 410 21.05 -25.41 16.14
C ALA A 410 22.17 -25.65 17.17
N GLY A 411 23.32 -24.97 17.02
CA GLY A 411 24.42 -25.01 17.97
C GLY A 411 25.78 -25.24 17.32
N ASN A 412 26.73 -25.82 18.05
CA ASN A 412 28.09 -26.01 17.54
C ASN A 412 28.43 -27.48 17.36
N ALA A 413 29.19 -27.81 16.32
CA ALA A 413 29.79 -29.13 16.17
C ALA A 413 31.28 -29.00 15.87
N THR A 414 32.08 -29.68 16.69
CA THR A 414 33.54 -29.76 16.54
C THR A 414 33.92 -31.21 16.35
N ILE A 415 34.52 -31.50 15.19
CA ILE A 415 35.00 -32.83 14.83
C ILE A 415 36.53 -32.80 14.86
N MET A 416 37.14 -33.62 15.72
CA MET A 416 38.60 -33.67 15.90
C MET A 416 39.15 -34.93 15.26
N LEU A 417 40.05 -34.77 14.29
CA LEU A 417 40.62 -35.85 13.48
C LEU A 417 42.10 -36.05 13.80
N PRO A 418 42.61 -37.30 13.81
CA PRO A 418 44.02 -37.57 13.99
C PRO A 418 44.83 -37.18 12.74
N PRO A 419 46.13 -36.87 12.87
CA PRO A 419 46.94 -36.35 11.77
C PRO A 419 47.36 -37.45 10.78
N SER A 420 47.14 -38.71 11.13
CA SER A 420 47.52 -39.90 10.36
C SER A 420 46.41 -40.46 9.46
N MET A 421 45.21 -39.86 9.47
CA MET A 421 44.03 -40.39 8.78
C MET A 421 43.71 -39.60 7.52
N ASN A 422 43.25 -40.30 6.47
CA ASN A 422 42.70 -39.66 5.28
C ASN A 422 41.21 -39.34 5.52
N TYR A 423 40.78 -38.13 5.17
CA TYR A 423 39.36 -37.77 5.22
C TYR A 423 38.94 -36.93 4.03
N SER A 424 37.64 -36.94 3.76
CA SER A 424 36.97 -36.03 2.85
C SER A 424 35.81 -35.39 3.60
N THR A 425 35.68 -34.07 3.51
CA THR A 425 34.62 -33.31 4.17
C THR A 425 33.71 -32.68 3.14
N GLU A 426 32.40 -32.89 3.30
CA GLU A 426 31.36 -32.15 2.60
C GLU A 426 30.54 -31.39 3.65
N CYS A 427 30.79 -30.09 3.75
CA CYS A 427 30.13 -29.23 4.73
C CYS A 427 29.11 -28.31 4.07
N VAL A 428 27.87 -28.36 4.52
CA VAL A 428 26.78 -27.50 4.02
C VAL A 428 26.31 -26.56 5.13
N ALA A 429 26.36 -25.25 4.87
CA ALA A 429 25.90 -24.21 5.78
C ALA A 429 24.66 -23.50 5.22
N ILE A 430 23.57 -23.42 5.99
CA ILE A 430 22.36 -22.66 5.58
C ILE A 430 22.33 -21.28 6.25
N ALA A 431 22.36 -21.24 7.59
CA ALA A 431 22.46 -20.04 8.40
C ALA A 431 23.52 -20.23 9.52
N ALA A 432 24.63 -20.86 9.15
CA ALA A 432 25.74 -21.23 10.02
C ALA A 432 27.09 -20.79 9.40
N SER A 433 28.15 -20.79 10.20
CA SER A 433 29.54 -20.76 9.73
C SER A 433 30.12 -22.16 9.66
N THR A 434 30.91 -22.43 8.63
CA THR A 434 31.62 -23.70 8.46
C THR A 434 33.11 -23.44 8.30
N ASN A 435 33.93 -24.09 9.11
CA ASN A 435 35.37 -24.14 8.98
C ASN A 435 35.77 -25.58 8.65
N CYS A 436 35.67 -25.92 7.36
CA CYS A 436 36.02 -27.22 6.82
C CYS A 436 37.01 -27.02 5.66
N ASP A 437 37.87 -28.01 5.43
CA ASP A 437 38.77 -28.01 4.27
C ASP A 437 37.99 -28.12 2.95
N GLU A 438 38.63 -27.74 1.83
CA GLU A 438 38.01 -27.85 0.51
C GLU A 438 37.63 -29.31 0.17
N PRO A 439 36.51 -29.51 -0.56
CA PRO A 439 36.02 -30.83 -0.91
C PRO A 439 37.05 -31.62 -1.71
N GLY A 440 37.34 -32.84 -1.25
CA GLY A 440 38.40 -33.69 -1.80
C GLY A 440 39.07 -34.52 -0.70
N VAL A 441 39.83 -35.54 -1.11
CA VAL A 441 40.53 -36.41 -0.15
C VAL A 441 41.78 -35.73 0.37
N GLN A 442 41.75 -35.37 1.66
CA GLN A 442 42.90 -34.83 2.38
C GLN A 442 43.73 -35.99 2.94
N GLN A 443 44.93 -36.21 2.40
CA GLN A 443 45.78 -37.31 2.86
C GLN A 443 46.37 -37.04 4.25
N GLY A 444 46.43 -38.08 5.07
CA GLY A 444 47.10 -38.09 6.37
C GLY A 444 48.61 -38.34 6.22
N ASN A 445 49.36 -38.11 7.30
CA ASN A 445 50.82 -38.25 7.31
C ASN A 445 51.32 -39.71 7.39
N SER A 446 50.44 -40.71 7.26
CA SER A 446 50.79 -42.13 7.38
C SER A 446 50.63 -42.86 6.05
N PRO A 447 51.71 -43.39 5.45
CA PRO A 447 51.64 -44.14 4.18
C PRO A 447 50.97 -45.52 4.33
N GLU A 448 50.76 -46.01 5.55
CA GLU A 448 50.15 -47.32 5.82
C GLU A 448 48.61 -47.25 5.93
N ASN A 449 48.04 -46.05 6.09
CA ASN A 449 46.60 -45.88 6.27
C ASN A 449 45.96 -45.44 4.96
N THR A 450 45.33 -46.37 4.25
CA THR A 450 44.70 -46.11 2.93
C THR A 450 43.21 -45.81 3.00
N ALA A 451 42.57 -46.13 4.13
CA ALA A 451 41.13 -45.93 4.32
C ALA A 451 40.78 -44.44 4.42
N VAL A 452 39.63 -44.07 3.86
CA VAL A 452 39.12 -42.69 3.82
C VAL A 452 37.84 -42.57 4.64
N LEU A 453 37.83 -41.60 5.57
CA LEU A 453 36.63 -41.20 6.28
C LEU A 453 35.91 -40.08 5.51
N THR A 454 34.69 -40.34 5.04
CA THR A 454 33.84 -39.31 4.44
C THR A 454 32.94 -38.71 5.50
N ILE A 455 32.96 -37.38 5.64
CA ILE A 455 32.21 -36.64 6.65
C ILE A 455 31.24 -35.72 5.93
N ASP A 456 29.97 -36.12 5.94
CA ASP A 456 28.87 -35.33 5.38
C ASP A 456 28.23 -34.55 6.53
N ALA A 457 28.47 -33.25 6.59
CA ALA A 457 28.09 -32.44 7.73
C ALA A 457 27.21 -31.26 7.32
N THR A 458 25.98 -31.22 7.84
CA THR A 458 25.01 -30.17 7.56
C THR A 458 24.76 -29.33 8.81
N ALA A 459 25.08 -28.05 8.73
CA ALA A 459 24.82 -27.08 9.79
C ALA A 459 23.77 -26.06 9.36
N ARG A 460 22.61 -26.07 10.04
CA ARG A 460 21.51 -25.16 9.72
C ARG A 460 21.65 -23.83 10.45
N ALA A 461 22.00 -23.83 11.73
CA ALA A 461 22.26 -22.62 12.51
C ALA A 461 23.38 -22.85 13.55
N GLY A 462 24.39 -21.97 13.57
CA GLY A 462 25.52 -22.02 14.51
C GLY A 462 26.88 -22.18 13.84
N ASN A 463 27.75 -23.04 14.38
CA ASN A 463 29.11 -23.25 13.86
C ASN A 463 29.44 -24.74 13.67
N LEU A 464 30.08 -25.08 12.55
CA LEU A 464 30.60 -26.40 12.28
C LEU A 464 32.09 -26.30 11.97
N GLU A 465 32.91 -27.04 12.70
CA GLU A 465 34.35 -26.97 12.58
C GLU A 465 34.96 -28.38 12.56
N VAL A 466 35.84 -28.61 11.59
CA VAL A 466 36.63 -29.84 11.49
C VAL A 466 38.09 -29.49 11.73
N ILE A 467 38.66 -30.04 12.80
CA ILE A 467 40.04 -29.75 13.23
C ILE A 467 40.87 -31.01 13.06
N ARG A 468 42.04 -30.85 12.44
CA ARG A 468 43.09 -31.87 12.37
C ARG A 468 44.20 -31.48 13.34
N ASP A 469 44.41 -32.29 14.38
CA ASP A 469 45.38 -32.05 15.47
C ASP A 469 46.33 -33.24 15.69
#